data_AF-A0A7D9IAW9-F1
#
_entry.id   AF-A0A7D9IAW9-F1
#
_cell.length_a   1.000
_cell.length_b   1.000
_cell.length_c   1.000
_cell.angle_alpha   90.00
_cell.angle_beta   90.00
_cell.angle_gamma   90.00
#
_symmetry.space_group_name_H-M   'P 1'
#
loop_
_entity.id
_entity.type
_entity.pdbx_description
1 polymer ?
#
loop_
_entity_poly.entity_id
_entity_poly.type
_entity_poly.pdbx_seq_one_letter_code
_entity_poly.pdbx_strand_id
1 'polypeptide(L)'
;MQKINFSGGEPFIEGRQGKFVGEMVRYCKHELGLSVSIVSNGSLIKEQWFKDYGEYLDILAISCDSFDEEVNIKIGRHHPKQRHLDILRRVRDWCTKYHVAFKINTVVNSYNKDEDMSEAITELNPIRWKDLPEEEIWFSMRKYGSP
;
A
#
# COMPACT_ATOMS: atom_id res chain seq x y z
N MET A 1 -20.81 7.92 -4.34
CA MET A 1 -19.99 6.90 -5.04
C MET A 1 -19.53 5.86 -4.04
N GLN A 2 -19.79 4.58 -4.29
CA GLN A 2 -19.38 3.49 -3.40
C GLN A 2 -17.92 3.10 -3.69
N LYS A 3 -17.20 2.65 -2.66
CA LYS A 3 -15.77 2.32 -2.74
C LYS A 3 -15.52 0.92 -2.20
N ILE A 4 -14.65 0.17 -2.87
CA ILE A 4 -14.08 -1.09 -2.38
C ILE A 4 -12.57 -0.94 -2.19
N ASN A 5 -12.04 -1.61 -1.16
CA ASN A 5 -10.61 -1.63 -0.88
C ASN A 5 -10.13 -3.07 -0.73
N PHE A 6 -9.25 -3.51 -1.62
CA PHE A 6 -8.58 -4.80 -1.52
C PHE A 6 -7.36 -4.67 -0.60
N SER A 7 -7.38 -5.44 0.48
CA SER A 7 -6.32 -5.48 1.50
C SER A 7 -6.27 -6.88 2.11
N GLY A 8 -5.61 -7.04 3.26
CA GLY A 8 -5.32 -8.33 3.87
C GLY A 8 -4.11 -9.00 3.25
N GLY A 9 -3.41 -9.85 4.02
CA GLY A 9 -2.18 -10.52 3.59
C GLY A 9 -1.27 -9.62 2.74
N GLU A 10 -0.84 -10.15 1.59
CA GLU A 10 -0.31 -9.36 0.48
C GLU A 10 -1.18 -9.62 -0.77
N PRO A 11 -1.95 -8.63 -1.28
CA PRO A 11 -2.83 -8.85 -2.43
C PRO A 11 -2.13 -9.33 -3.71
N PHE A 12 -0.83 -9.05 -3.83
CA PHE A 12 0.01 -9.47 -4.95
C PHE A 12 0.73 -10.82 -4.74
N ILE A 13 0.41 -11.57 -3.67
CA ILE A 13 1.06 -12.85 -3.33
C ILE A 13 1.04 -13.88 -4.48
N GLU A 14 2.06 -14.73 -4.49
CA GLU A 14 2.45 -15.59 -5.61
C GLU A 14 1.41 -16.66 -6.03
N GLY A 15 1.55 -17.08 -7.29
CA GLY A 15 0.68 -18.04 -7.98
C GLY A 15 0.24 -17.52 -9.35
N ARG A 16 -0.02 -16.20 -9.47
CA ARG A 16 -0.41 -15.54 -10.73
C ARG A 16 0.00 -14.06 -10.86
N GLN A 17 1.08 -13.59 -10.21
CA GLN A 17 1.59 -12.21 -10.36
C GLN A 17 0.52 -11.12 -10.12
N GLY A 18 -0.35 -11.29 -9.13
CA GLY A 18 -1.45 -10.36 -8.87
C GLY A 18 -2.63 -10.43 -9.86
N LYS A 19 -2.69 -11.42 -10.77
CA LYS A 19 -3.81 -11.57 -11.73
C LYS A 19 -5.18 -11.66 -11.05
N PHE A 20 -5.28 -12.36 -9.93
CA PHE A 20 -6.56 -12.49 -9.22
C PHE A 20 -7.08 -11.13 -8.74
N VAL A 21 -6.23 -10.36 -8.03
CA VAL A 21 -6.62 -9.00 -7.61
C VAL A 21 -6.84 -8.08 -8.82
N GLY A 22 -6.07 -8.23 -9.89
CA GLY A 22 -6.26 -7.49 -11.15
C GLY A 22 -7.63 -7.70 -11.79
N GLU A 23 -8.07 -8.96 -11.95
CA GLU A 23 -9.41 -9.25 -12.46
C GLU A 23 -10.52 -8.71 -11.55
N MET A 24 -10.30 -8.72 -10.23
CA MET A 24 -11.27 -8.16 -9.28
C MET A 24 -11.34 -6.64 -9.33
N VAL A 25 -10.20 -5.96 -9.50
CA VAL A 25 -10.16 -4.52 -9.74
C VAL A 25 -10.92 -4.17 -11.02
N ARG A 26 -10.63 -4.88 -12.12
CA ARG A 26 -11.32 -4.69 -13.41
C ARG A 26 -12.82 -4.88 -13.28
N TYR A 27 -13.25 -5.99 -12.67
CA TYR A 27 -14.67 -6.30 -12.47
C TYR A 27 -15.38 -5.22 -11.63
N CYS A 28 -14.81 -4.84 -10.48
CA CYS A 28 -15.42 -3.82 -9.62
C CYS A 28 -15.49 -2.44 -10.28
N LYS A 29 -14.49 -2.07 -11.06
CA LYS A 29 -14.48 -0.78 -11.77
C LYS A 29 -15.46 -0.77 -12.93
N HIS A 30 -15.39 -1.79 -13.79
CA HIS A 30 -16.09 -1.82 -15.06
C HIS A 30 -17.55 -2.30 -14.92
N GLU A 31 -17.79 -3.41 -14.22
CA GLU A 31 -19.12 -4.00 -14.11
C GLU A 31 -19.96 -3.39 -12.99
N LEU A 32 -19.32 -2.98 -11.88
CA LEU A 32 -20.02 -2.46 -10.70
C LEU A 32 -19.96 -0.93 -10.56
N GLY A 33 -19.14 -0.24 -11.36
CA GLY A 33 -18.99 1.22 -11.29
C GLY A 33 -18.44 1.73 -9.95
N LEU A 34 -17.66 0.89 -9.23
CA LEU A 34 -17.10 1.24 -7.93
C LEU A 34 -15.80 2.03 -8.07
N SER A 35 -15.49 2.83 -7.06
CA SER A 35 -14.11 3.27 -6.87
C SER A 35 -13.30 2.15 -6.22
N VAL A 36 -12.13 1.85 -6.77
CA VAL A 36 -11.32 0.70 -6.38
C VAL A 36 -9.97 1.16 -5.83
N SER A 37 -9.61 0.66 -4.64
CA SER A 37 -8.27 0.83 -4.09
C SER A 37 -7.63 -0.48 -3.65
N ILE A 38 -6.30 -0.51 -3.62
CA ILE A 38 -5.50 -1.61 -3.06
C ILE A 38 -4.59 -1.06 -1.95
N VAL A 39 -4.40 -1.84 -0.88
CA VAL A 39 -3.33 -1.64 0.12
C VAL A 39 -2.35 -2.81 0.04
N SER A 40 -1.06 -2.53 -0.17
CA SER A 40 0.01 -3.55 -0.35
C SER A 40 1.30 -3.12 0.36
N ASN A 41 2.23 -4.06 0.57
CA ASN A 41 3.61 -3.75 0.97
C ASN A 41 4.51 -3.35 -0.23
N GLY A 42 4.01 -3.47 -1.46
CA GLY A 42 4.70 -3.04 -2.69
C GLY A 42 5.79 -3.98 -3.22
N SER A 43 6.26 -4.94 -2.43
CA SER A 43 7.45 -5.76 -2.75
C SER A 43 7.26 -6.68 -3.96
N LEU A 44 6.02 -7.10 -4.24
CA LEU A 44 5.65 -8.03 -5.33
C LEU A 44 5.05 -7.32 -6.55
N ILE A 45 4.86 -6.00 -6.50
CA ILE A 45 4.26 -5.25 -7.59
C ILE A 45 5.24 -5.16 -8.75
N LYS A 46 4.76 -5.43 -9.97
CA LYS A 46 5.52 -5.32 -11.21
C LYS A 46 4.82 -4.37 -12.17
N GLU A 47 5.59 -3.66 -12.99
CA GLU A 47 5.03 -2.73 -13.99
C GLU A 47 4.00 -3.40 -14.92
N GLN A 48 4.19 -4.68 -15.26
CA GLN A 48 3.25 -5.40 -16.11
C GLN A 48 1.82 -5.40 -15.54
N TRP A 49 1.68 -5.45 -14.21
CA TRP A 49 0.36 -5.39 -13.58
C TRP A 49 -0.34 -4.05 -13.84
N PHE A 50 0.41 -2.94 -13.87
CA PHE A 50 -0.16 -1.64 -14.23
C PHE A 50 -0.53 -1.54 -15.70
N LYS A 51 0.24 -2.17 -16.60
CA LYS A 51 -0.12 -2.25 -18.02
C LYS A 51 -1.43 -2.99 -18.23
N ASP A 52 -1.65 -4.05 -17.46
CA ASP A 52 -2.81 -4.92 -17.60
C ASP A 52 -4.05 -4.38 -16.86
N TYR A 53 -3.85 -3.74 -15.70
CA TYR A 53 -4.95 -3.40 -14.78
C TYR A 53 -4.96 -1.96 -14.26
N GLY A 54 -3.94 -1.14 -14.58
CA GLY A 54 -3.76 0.20 -14.02
C GLY A 54 -4.92 1.15 -14.35
N GLU A 55 -5.51 1.04 -15.54
CA GLU A 55 -6.67 1.87 -15.94
C GLU A 55 -7.90 1.68 -15.04
N TYR A 56 -8.01 0.54 -14.34
CA TYR A 56 -9.15 0.21 -13.49
C TYR A 56 -8.94 0.60 -12.02
N LEU A 57 -7.71 0.94 -11.63
CA LEU A 57 -7.34 1.20 -10.25
C LEU A 57 -7.34 2.70 -9.95
N ASP A 58 -8.12 3.14 -8.97
CA ASP A 58 -8.12 4.57 -8.60
C ASP A 58 -6.96 4.92 -7.67
N ILE A 59 -6.72 4.09 -6.64
CA ILE A 59 -5.74 4.38 -5.58
C ILE A 59 -4.92 3.14 -5.24
N LEU A 60 -3.60 3.28 -5.25
CA LEU A 60 -2.69 2.29 -4.69
C LEU A 60 -2.05 2.87 -3.43
N ALA A 61 -2.31 2.25 -2.28
CA ALA A 61 -1.70 2.59 -1.02
C ALA A 61 -0.57 1.62 -0.67
N ILE A 62 0.63 2.13 -0.44
CA ILE A 62 1.75 1.34 0.05
C ILE A 62 1.91 1.53 1.55
N SER A 63 2.06 0.42 2.27
CA SER A 63 2.30 0.42 3.70
C SER A 63 3.79 0.62 3.98
N CYS A 64 4.13 1.75 4.60
CA CYS A 64 5.49 2.12 4.99
C CYS A 64 5.45 2.72 6.39
N ASP A 65 6.07 2.02 7.34
CA ASP A 65 6.08 2.46 8.74
C ASP A 65 7.35 3.24 9.10
N SER A 66 8.42 3.12 8.31
CA SER A 66 9.70 3.81 8.56
C SER A 66 10.47 3.94 7.26
N PHE A 67 11.26 5.01 7.15
CA PHE A 67 12.28 5.19 6.11
C PHE A 67 13.68 4.74 6.56
N ASP A 68 13.84 4.44 7.86
CA ASP A 68 14.99 3.72 8.41
C ASP A 68 14.77 2.20 8.32
N GLU A 69 15.71 1.50 7.67
CA GLU A 69 15.69 0.05 7.50
C GLU A 69 15.85 -0.69 8.85
N GLU A 70 16.64 -0.16 9.78
CA GLU A 70 16.85 -0.78 11.10
C GLU A 70 15.57 -0.73 11.94
N VAL A 71 14.80 0.35 11.81
CA VAL A 71 13.47 0.46 12.43
C VAL A 71 12.50 -0.51 11.76
N ASN A 72 12.50 -0.64 10.42
CA ASN A 72 11.67 -1.63 9.73
C ASN A 72 12.02 -3.08 10.12
N ILE A 73 13.30 -3.39 10.41
CA ILE A 73 13.71 -4.69 10.96
C ILE A 73 13.07 -4.91 12.33
N LYS A 74 13.14 -3.93 13.24
CA LYS A 74 12.54 -4.01 14.58
C LYS A 74 11.02 -4.17 14.53
N ILE A 75 10.36 -3.48 13.61
CA ILE A 75 8.90 -3.59 13.38
C ILE A 75 8.54 -4.94 12.73
N GLY A 76 9.48 -5.60 12.05
CA GLY A 76 9.25 -6.87 11.34
C GLY A 76 8.73 -6.68 9.90
N ARG A 77 8.96 -5.52 9.29
CA ARG A 77 8.57 -5.18 7.90
C ARG A 77 9.75 -5.10 6.93
N HIS A 78 10.89 -5.66 7.32
CA HIS A 78 12.08 -5.73 6.49
C HIS A 78 11.90 -6.72 5.33
N HIS A 79 12.39 -6.34 4.15
CA HIS A 79 12.49 -7.22 2.99
C HIS A 79 13.98 -7.51 2.69
N PRO A 80 14.43 -8.77 2.62
CA PRO A 80 15.86 -9.14 2.64
C PRO A 80 16.67 -8.67 1.42
N LYS A 81 16.00 -8.28 0.34
CA LYS A 81 16.63 -7.93 -0.96
C LYS A 81 16.26 -6.56 -1.49
N GLN A 82 15.33 -5.84 -0.85
CA GLN A 82 14.78 -4.61 -1.39
C GLN A 82 14.66 -3.60 -0.26
N ARG A 83 15.22 -2.41 -0.46
CA ARG A 83 15.00 -1.29 0.45
C ARG A 83 13.60 -0.75 0.28
N HIS A 84 12.96 -0.38 1.37
CA HIS A 84 11.56 0.04 1.36
C HIS A 84 11.37 1.34 0.55
N LEU A 85 12.30 2.29 0.68
CA LEU A 85 12.26 3.55 -0.08
C LEU A 85 12.36 3.32 -1.59
N ASP A 86 13.17 2.35 -2.04
CA ASP A 86 13.30 2.03 -3.47
C ASP A 86 12.02 1.41 -4.03
N ILE A 87 11.33 0.58 -3.23
CA ILE A 87 10.00 0.07 -3.58
C ILE A 87 9.01 1.23 -3.73
N LEU A 88 8.97 2.16 -2.78
CA LEU A 88 8.06 3.31 -2.82
C LEU A 88 8.30 4.19 -4.04
N ARG A 89 9.55 4.55 -4.33
CA ARG A 89 9.91 5.34 -5.52
C ARG A 89 9.45 4.66 -6.80
N ARG A 90 9.76 3.37 -6.95
CA ARG A 90 9.37 2.57 -8.12
C ARG A 90 7.84 2.52 -8.29
N VAL A 91 7.11 2.24 -7.20
CA VAL A 91 5.64 2.19 -7.25
C VAL A 91 5.04 3.56 -7.53
N ARG A 92 5.59 4.64 -6.94
CA ARG A 92 5.17 6.02 -7.21
C ARG A 92 5.35 6.39 -8.68
N ASP A 93 6.46 6.00 -9.28
CA ASP A 93 6.72 6.26 -10.70
C ASP A 93 5.72 5.54 -11.60
N TRP A 94 5.38 4.28 -11.29
CA TRP A 94 4.33 3.57 -12.01
C TRP A 94 2.95 4.18 -11.78
N CYS A 95 2.61 4.56 -10.55
CA CYS A 95 1.34 5.24 -10.26
C CYS A 95 1.21 6.53 -11.11
N THR A 96 2.28 7.31 -11.19
CA THR A 96 2.32 8.52 -12.02
C THR A 96 2.15 8.18 -13.51
N LYS A 97 2.91 7.21 -14.02
CA LYS A 97 2.89 6.80 -15.43
C LYS A 97 1.52 6.27 -15.89
N TYR A 98 0.82 5.56 -15.02
CA TYR A 98 -0.46 4.91 -15.33
C TYR A 98 -1.67 5.61 -14.72
N HIS A 99 -1.51 6.86 -14.25
CA HIS A 99 -2.57 7.71 -13.70
C HIS A 99 -3.34 7.10 -12.51
N VAL A 100 -2.65 6.30 -11.69
CA VAL A 100 -3.17 5.76 -10.43
C VAL A 100 -2.77 6.71 -9.30
N ALA A 101 -3.69 7.03 -8.40
CA ALA A 101 -3.37 7.90 -7.27
C ALA A 101 -2.51 7.16 -6.23
N PHE A 102 -1.31 7.67 -5.98
CA PHE A 102 -0.36 7.08 -5.04
C PHE A 102 -0.64 7.53 -3.61
N LYS A 103 -0.73 6.58 -2.68
CA LYS A 103 -1.00 6.82 -1.25
C LYS A 103 0.03 6.11 -0.38
N ILE A 104 0.37 6.70 0.77
CA ILE A 104 1.19 6.05 1.80
C ILE A 104 0.35 5.84 3.06
N ASN A 105 0.45 4.66 3.67
CA ASN A 105 -0.09 4.38 5.00
C ASN A 105 1.05 4.05 5.95
N THR A 106 1.05 4.66 7.13
CA THR A 106 2.05 4.47 8.19
C THR A 106 1.34 4.07 9.47
N VAL A 107 1.79 2.99 10.11
CA VAL A 107 1.38 2.66 11.47
C VAL A 107 2.40 3.27 12.44
N VAL A 108 1.97 4.26 13.22
CA VAL A 108 2.79 4.89 14.24
C VAL A 108 2.79 4.01 15.48
N ASN A 109 3.97 3.55 15.88
CA ASN A 109 4.22 2.63 16.97
C ASN A 109 5.43 3.09 17.80
N SER A 110 5.78 2.31 18.82
CA SER A 110 6.85 2.66 19.76
C SER A 110 8.24 2.86 19.14
N TYR A 111 8.50 2.30 17.95
CA TYR A 111 9.80 2.37 17.28
C TYR A 111 9.97 3.56 16.32
N ASN A 112 8.88 4.11 15.79
CA ASN A 112 8.91 5.16 14.76
C ASN A 112 8.19 6.47 15.16
N LYS A 113 7.58 6.53 16.35
CA LYS A 113 6.83 7.71 16.83
C LYS A 113 7.64 9.01 16.86
N ASP A 114 8.96 8.91 16.96
CA ASP A 114 9.89 10.05 17.05
C ASP A 114 10.65 10.28 15.71
N GLU A 115 10.32 9.53 14.66
CA GLU A 115 10.96 9.65 13.34
C GLU A 115 10.40 10.86 12.56
N ASP A 116 11.30 11.70 12.04
CA ASP A 116 10.92 12.75 11.09
C ASP A 116 10.89 12.18 9.66
N MET A 117 9.68 11.97 9.14
CA MET A 117 9.44 11.44 7.80
C MET A 117 9.22 12.54 6.74
N SER A 118 9.32 13.82 7.12
CA SER A 118 8.86 14.94 6.30
C SER A 118 9.56 15.03 4.94
N GLU A 119 10.89 14.83 4.91
CA GLU A 119 11.68 14.88 3.69
C GLU A 119 11.25 13.79 2.71
N ALA A 120 11.17 12.54 3.16
CA ALA A 120 10.79 11.40 2.33
C ALA A 120 9.35 11.50 1.82
N ILE A 121 8.40 11.93 2.67
CA ILE A 121 7.01 12.15 2.26
C ILE A 121 6.90 13.28 1.23
N THR A 122 7.68 14.36 1.39
CA THR A 122 7.72 15.47 0.43
C THR A 122 8.29 15.01 -0.92
N GLU A 123 9.36 14.20 -0.90
CA GLU A 123 9.97 13.63 -2.12
C GLU A 123 9.02 12.68 -2.87
N LEU A 124 8.29 11.85 -2.13
CA LEU A 124 7.36 10.88 -2.68
C LEU A 124 6.04 11.52 -3.13
N ASN A 125 5.67 12.67 -2.56
CA ASN A 125 4.48 13.46 -2.87
C ASN A 125 3.20 12.61 -3.07
N PRO A 126 2.82 11.77 -2.09
CA PRO A 126 1.59 10.99 -2.20
C PRO A 126 0.37 11.92 -2.19
N ILE A 127 -0.70 11.54 -2.91
CA ILE A 127 -1.96 12.29 -2.87
C ILE A 127 -2.55 12.36 -1.46
N ARG A 128 -2.18 11.37 -0.63
CA ARG A 128 -2.53 11.28 0.77
C ARG A 128 -1.48 10.47 1.50
N TRP A 129 -1.07 10.97 2.65
CA TRP A 129 -0.41 10.20 3.69
C TRP A 129 -1.41 9.93 4.81
N LYS A 130 -1.54 8.67 5.24
CA LYS A 130 -2.39 8.29 6.37
C LYS A 130 -1.51 7.68 7.45
N ASP A 131 -1.36 8.40 8.54
CA ASP A 131 -0.82 7.95 9.80
C ASP A 131 -1.93 7.32 10.67
N LEU A 132 -1.62 6.18 11.27
CA LEU A 132 -2.53 5.44 12.15
C LEU A 132 -1.79 5.06 13.43
N PRO A 133 -2.23 5.56 14.61
CA PRO A 133 -1.69 5.08 15.87
C PRO A 133 -1.96 3.58 16.04
N GLU A 134 -0.96 2.80 16.46
CA GLU A 134 -1.09 1.36 16.70
C GLU A 134 -2.25 1.03 17.66
N GLU A 135 -2.47 1.88 18.66
CA GLU A 135 -3.56 1.75 19.64
C GLU A 135 -4.95 1.74 19.00
N GLU A 136 -5.16 2.52 17.94
CA GLU A 136 -6.43 2.53 17.21
C GLU A 136 -6.67 1.23 16.43
N ILE A 137 -5.58 0.60 15.93
CA ILE A 137 -5.65 -0.69 15.25
C ILE A 137 -6.06 -1.77 16.25
N TRP A 138 -5.43 -1.80 17.42
CA TRP A 138 -5.78 -2.74 18.49
C TRP A 138 -7.22 -2.56 18.97
N PHE A 139 -7.68 -1.31 19.12
CA PHE A 139 -9.07 -1.02 19.47
C PHE A 139 -10.06 -1.57 18.42
N SER A 140 -9.74 -1.40 17.14
CA SER A 140 -10.56 -1.95 16.05
C SER A 140 -10.58 -3.48 16.07
N MET A 141 -9.43 -4.14 16.26
CA MET A 141 -9.36 -5.61 16.33
C MET A 141 -10.19 -6.18 17.49
N ARG A 142 -10.15 -5.53 18.67
CA ARG A 142 -10.97 -5.92 19.83
C ARG A 142 -12.46 -5.77 19.58
N LYS A 143 -12.87 -4.72 18.86
CA LYS A 143 -14.29 -4.42 18.60
C LYS A 143 -14.94 -5.41 17.63
N TYR A 144 -14.17 -5.95 16.69
CA TYR A 144 -14.69 -6.86 15.65
C TYR A 144 -14.35 -8.33 15.87
N GLY A 145 -13.65 -8.66 16.97
CA GLY A 145 -13.28 -10.02 17.33
C GLY A 145 -12.24 -10.61 16.38
N SER A 146 -11.00 -10.74 16.83
CA SER A 146 -10.13 -11.78 16.27
C SER A 146 -10.58 -13.14 16.84
N PRO A 147 -10.52 -14.24 16.07
CA PRO A 147 -10.78 -15.58 16.60
C PRO A 147 -9.87 -15.92 17.79
#